data_AF-A0A1E8VS19-F1
#
_entry.id   AF-A0A1E8VS19-F1
#
_cell.length_a   1.000
_cell.length_b   1.000
_cell.length_c   1.000
_cell.angle_alpha   90.00
_cell.angle_beta   90.00
_cell.angle_gamma   90.00
#
_symmetry.space_group_name_H-M   'P 1'
#
loop_
_entity.id
_entity.type
_entity.pdbx_description
1 polymer ?
#
loop_
_entity_poly.entity_id
_entity_poly.type
_entity_poly.pdbx_seq_one_letter_code
_entity_poly.pdbx_strand_id
1 'polypeptide(L)'
;MGTTIVYNRDQAIRTASQYDGVAKDYCTIKDAAQKLKSTLSSWEGKAATAFKDTLTVATQQVETLGDEVFDHSGAIKQGTEYMVATDANSARQLSIAAHSSR
;
A
#
# COMPACT_ATOMS: atom_id res chain seq x y z
N MET A 1 -4.75 28.14 -9.71
CA MET A 1 -5.93 27.64 -8.97
C MET A 1 -5.42 26.61 -7.98
N GLY A 2 -5.67 26.78 -6.68
CA GLY A 2 -5.35 25.76 -5.69
C GLY A 2 -6.50 24.75 -5.62
N THR A 3 -6.20 23.46 -5.79
CA THR A 3 -7.19 22.40 -5.60
C THR A 3 -7.51 22.30 -4.11
N THR A 4 -8.77 22.53 -3.73
CA THR A 4 -9.23 22.26 -2.36
C THR A 4 -9.35 20.75 -2.19
N ILE A 5 -8.43 20.15 -1.44
CA ILE A 5 -8.48 18.74 -1.07
C ILE A 5 -9.21 18.64 0.26
N VAL A 6 -10.45 18.14 0.23
CA VAL A 6 -11.22 17.83 1.44
C VAL A 6 -10.90 16.40 1.83
N TYR A 7 -10.28 16.20 2.99
CA TYR A 7 -9.80 14.90 3.43
C TYR A 7 -10.24 14.60 4.87
N ASN A 8 -10.68 13.37 5.09
CA ASN A 8 -11.02 12.86 6.42
C ASN A 8 -9.89 11.97 6.92
N ARG A 9 -9.17 12.44 7.94
CA ARG A 9 -8.03 11.74 8.57
C ARG A 9 -8.34 10.30 8.92
N ASP A 10 -9.43 10.07 9.64
CA ASP A 10 -9.77 8.74 10.12
C ASP A 10 -10.11 7.81 8.97
N GLN A 11 -10.75 8.32 7.92
CA GLN A 11 -11.05 7.54 6.73
C GLN A 11 -9.78 7.15 5.97
N ALA A 12 -8.85 8.08 5.76
CA ALA A 12 -7.61 7.80 5.04
C ALA A 12 -6.71 6.82 5.80
N ILE A 13 -6.59 6.97 7.13
CA ILE A 13 -5.85 6.01 7.97
C ILE A 13 -6.50 4.63 7.89
N ARG A 14 -7.83 4.53 7.99
CA ARG A 14 -8.55 3.25 7.83
C ARG A 14 -8.28 2.62 6.47
N THR A 15 -8.36 3.40 5.39
CA THR A 15 -8.05 2.92 4.03
C THR A 15 -6.61 2.43 3.91
N ALA A 16 -5.64 3.16 4.46
CA ALA A 16 -4.25 2.72 4.44
C ALA A 16 -4.04 1.41 5.22
N SER A 17 -4.68 1.25 6.39
CA SER A 17 -4.64 -0.01 7.13
C SER A 17 -5.30 -1.18 6.39
N GLN A 18 -6.34 -0.93 5.59
CA GLN A 18 -6.94 -1.96 4.72
C GLN A 18 -5.95 -2.40 3.65
N TYR A 19 -5.25 -1.46 3.01
CA TYR A 19 -4.22 -1.78 2.03
C TYR A 19 -3.04 -2.56 2.64
N ASP A 20 -2.62 -2.24 3.87
CA ASP A 20 -1.60 -3.04 4.57
C ASP A 20 -2.06 -4.50 4.77
N GLY A 21 -3.33 -4.70 5.10
CA GLY A 21 -3.93 -6.03 5.22
C GLY A 21 -3.90 -6.79 3.90
N VAL A 22 -4.30 -6.13 2.81
CA VAL A 22 -4.29 -6.70 1.46
C VAL A 22 -2.86 -7.03 0.99
N ALA A 23 -1.88 -6.16 1.27
CA ALA A 23 -0.47 -6.44 0.97
C ALA A 23 0.04 -7.69 1.70
N LYS A 24 -0.35 -7.86 2.97
CA LYS A 24 -0.01 -9.06 3.76
C LYS A 24 -0.64 -10.33 3.18
N ASP A 25 -1.86 -10.26 2.67
CA ASP A 25 -2.51 -11.38 2.00
C ASP A 25 -1.76 -11.77 0.71
N TYR A 26 -1.29 -10.80 -0.07
CA TYR A 26 -0.44 -11.07 -1.25
C TYR A 26 0.89 -11.72 -0.87
N CYS A 27 1.56 -11.28 0.19
CA CYS A 27 2.75 -11.95 0.71
C CYS A 27 2.46 -13.42 1.09
N THR A 28 1.31 -13.68 1.70
CA THR A 28 0.92 -15.05 2.08
C THR A 28 0.69 -15.93 0.85
N ILE A 29 0.06 -15.39 -0.21
CA ILE A 29 -0.14 -16.10 -1.48
C ILE A 29 1.21 -16.39 -2.16
N LYS A 30 2.14 -15.43 -2.16
CA LYS A 30 3.51 -15.59 -2.67
C LYS A 30 4.23 -16.72 -1.96
N ASP A 31 4.19 -16.76 -0.62
CA ASP A 31 4.81 -17.82 0.17
C ASP A 31 4.21 -19.20 -0.16
N ALA A 32 2.88 -19.27 -0.34
CA ALA A 32 2.20 -20.50 -0.73
C ALA A 32 2.63 -20.97 -2.14
N ALA A 33 2.75 -20.03 -3.09
CA ALA A 33 3.22 -20.32 -4.45
C ALA A 33 4.67 -20.80 -4.48
N GLN A 34 5.54 -20.21 -3.66
CA GLN A 34 6.94 -20.65 -3.51
C GLN A 34 7.02 -22.06 -2.92
N LYS A 35 6.24 -22.36 -1.87
CA LYS A 35 6.14 -23.71 -1.30
C LYS A 35 5.68 -24.72 -2.35
N LEU A 36 4.64 -24.38 -3.10
CA LEU A 36 4.14 -25.23 -4.19
C LEU A 36 5.23 -25.46 -5.25
N LYS A 37 5.97 -24.42 -5.66
CA LYS A 37 7.09 -24.55 -6.61
C LYS A 37 8.18 -25.50 -6.10
N SER A 38 8.48 -25.45 -4.80
CA SER A 38 9.41 -26.37 -4.15
C SER A 38 8.89 -27.82 -4.18
N THR A 39 7.61 -28.04 -3.89
CA THR A 39 6.99 -29.38 -3.96
C THR A 39 7.01 -29.97 -5.37
N LEU A 40 6.83 -29.12 -6.38
CA LEU A 40 6.82 -29.53 -7.79
C LEU A 40 8.23 -29.77 -8.35
N SER A 41 9.30 -29.45 -7.62
CA SER A 41 10.67 -29.50 -8.14
C SER A 41 11.03 -30.84 -8.78
N SER A 42 10.57 -31.96 -8.19
CA SER A 42 10.77 -33.33 -8.68
C SER A 42 9.85 -33.76 -9.81
N TRP A 43 8.85 -32.95 -10.20
CA TRP A 43 7.92 -33.30 -11.27
C TRP A 43 8.55 -33.03 -12.63
N GLU A 44 8.56 -34.06 -13.47
CA GLU A 44 9.15 -34.02 -14.82
C GLU A 44 8.07 -34.10 -15.91
N GLY A 45 8.47 -33.78 -17.14
CA GLY A 45 7.61 -33.81 -18.32
C GLY A 45 7.01 -32.45 -18.68
N LYS A 46 6.53 -32.35 -19.93
CA LYS A 46 6.09 -31.09 -20.54
C LYS A 46 4.97 -30.39 -19.79
N ALA A 47 4.03 -31.15 -19.22
CA ALA A 47 2.92 -30.60 -18.43
C ALA A 47 3.41 -29.99 -17.11
N ALA A 48 4.36 -30.65 -16.43
CA ALA A 48 4.96 -30.13 -15.20
C ALA A 48 5.77 -28.85 -15.46
N THR A 49 6.53 -28.81 -16.56
CA THR A 49 7.25 -27.60 -16.99
C THR A 49 6.30 -26.42 -17.23
N ALA A 50 5.25 -26.63 -18.04
CA ALA A 50 4.28 -25.56 -18.33
C ALA A 50 3.59 -25.03 -17.06
N PHE A 51 3.30 -25.90 -16.09
CA PHE A 51 2.75 -25.49 -14.81
C PHE A 51 3.75 -24.70 -13.95
N LYS A 52 5.02 -25.13 -13.88
CA LYS A 52 6.09 -24.41 -13.18
C LYS A 52 6.33 -23.01 -13.76
N ASP A 53 6.26 -22.87 -15.09
CA ASP A 53 6.41 -21.59 -15.78
C ASP A 53 5.24 -20.66 -15.46
N THR A 54 4.01 -21.18 -15.55
CA THR A 54 2.79 -20.43 -15.17
C THR A 54 2.84 -19.96 -13.72
N LEU A 55 3.23 -20.86 -12.80
CA LEU A 55 3.36 -20.54 -11.38
C LEU A 55 4.43 -19.47 -11.12
N THR A 56 5.52 -19.49 -11.88
CA THR A 56 6.59 -18.48 -11.80
C THR A 56 6.06 -17.10 -12.19
N VAL A 57 5.37 -17.01 -13.34
CA VAL A 57 4.77 -15.75 -13.79
C VAL A 57 3.74 -15.25 -12.77
N ALA A 58 2.86 -16.12 -12.28
CA ALA A 58 1.86 -15.75 -11.28
C ALA A 58 2.52 -15.22 -9.99
N THR A 59 3.61 -15.83 -9.54
CA THR A 59 4.34 -15.40 -8.34
C THR A 59 4.93 -14.00 -8.53
N GLN A 60 5.53 -13.72 -9.69
CA GLN A 60 6.07 -12.38 -10.02
C GLN A 60 5.00 -11.30 -10.06
N GLN A 61 3.83 -11.61 -10.63
CA GLN A 61 2.71 -10.66 -10.70
C GLN A 61 2.15 -10.36 -9.30
N VAL A 62 2.01 -11.39 -8.44
CA VAL A 62 1.55 -11.23 -7.06
C VAL A 62 2.55 -10.41 -6.23
N GLU A 63 3.85 -10.61 -6.43
CA GLU A 63 4.90 -9.82 -5.77
C GLU A 63 4.81 -8.35 -6.18
N THR A 64 4.74 -8.07 -7.47
CA THR A 64 4.61 -6.70 -7.99
C THR A 64 3.36 -6.01 -7.44
N LEU A 65 2.23 -6.70 -7.45
CA LEU A 65 0.97 -6.16 -6.92
C LEU A 65 1.03 -5.92 -5.40
N GLY A 66 1.70 -6.80 -4.66
CA GLY A 66 1.90 -6.63 -3.21
C GLY A 66 2.72 -5.37 -2.90
N ASP A 67 3.81 -5.15 -3.65
CA ASP A 67 4.68 -3.99 -3.49
C ASP A 67 3.94 -2.69 -3.85
N GLU A 68 3.22 -2.66 -4.98
CA GLU A 68 2.43 -1.49 -5.39
C GLU A 68 1.36 -1.10 -4.35
N VAL A 69 0.67 -2.09 -3.78
CA VAL A 69 -0.35 -1.85 -2.75
C VAL A 69 0.28 -1.31 -1.47
N PHE A 70 1.44 -1.84 -1.07
CA PHE A 70 2.17 -1.36 0.10
C PHE A 70 2.67 0.08 -0.11
N ASP A 71 3.25 0.39 -1.27
CA ASP A 71 3.70 1.74 -1.60
C ASP A 71 2.54 2.73 -1.61
N HIS A 72 1.39 2.32 -2.16
CA HIS A 72 0.19 3.14 -2.17
C HIS A 72 -0.34 3.42 -0.75
N SER A 73 -0.32 2.42 0.15
CA SER A 73 -0.71 2.61 1.55
C SER A 73 0.21 3.61 2.26
N GLY A 74 1.52 3.52 2.00
CA GLY A 74 2.53 4.43 2.50
C GLY A 74 2.31 5.87 2.03
N ALA A 75 2.05 6.06 0.74
CA ALA A 75 1.77 7.37 0.15
C ALA A 75 0.51 8.02 0.75
N ILE A 76 -0.56 7.25 0.96
CA ILE A 76 -1.79 7.73 1.60
C ILE A 76 -1.50 8.20 3.04
N LYS A 77 -0.74 7.43 3.82
CA LYS A 77 -0.37 7.81 5.20
C LYS A 77 0.46 9.09 5.24
N GLN A 78 1.48 9.19 4.39
CA GLN A 78 2.35 10.37 4.33
C GLN A 78 1.57 11.62 3.90
N GLY A 79 0.71 11.51 2.89
CA GLY A 79 -0.14 12.62 2.45
C GLY A 79 -1.12 13.07 3.55
N THR A 80 -1.73 12.11 4.23
CA THR A 80 -2.61 12.30 5.41
C THR A 80 -1.91 13.09 6.51
N GLU A 81 -0.68 12.71 6.87
CA GLU A 81 0.11 13.38 7.91
C GLU A 81 0.52 14.79 7.49
N TYR A 82 0.96 14.97 6.24
CA TYR A 82 1.33 16.27 5.69
C TYR A 82 0.16 17.28 5.74
N MET A 83 -1.03 16.85 5.34
CA MET A 83 -2.22 17.70 5.36
C MET A 83 -2.60 18.11 6.79
N VAL A 84 -2.60 17.16 7.73
CA VAL A 84 -2.90 17.45 9.15
C VAL A 84 -1.90 18.44 9.75
N ALA A 85 -0.61 18.27 9.46
CA ALA A 85 0.42 19.19 9.92
C ALA A 85 0.25 20.60 9.33
N THR A 86 -0.12 20.69 8.05
CA THR A 86 -0.36 21.95 7.34
C THR A 86 -1.57 22.69 7.91
N ASP A 87 -2.68 21.99 8.16
CA ASP A 87 -3.88 22.58 8.78
C ASP A 87 -3.60 23.07 10.20
N ALA A 88 -2.90 22.27 11.01
CA ALA A 88 -2.53 22.66 12.37
C ALA A 88 -1.61 23.91 12.39
N ASN A 89 -0.66 24.00 11.45
CA ASN A 89 0.20 25.16 11.33
C ASN A 89 -0.58 26.40 10.90
N SER A 90 -1.48 26.26 9.93
CA SER A 90 -2.33 27.37 9.45
C SER A 90 -3.23 27.91 10.56
N ALA A 91 -3.86 27.03 11.34
CA ALA A 91 -4.65 27.41 12.51
C ALA A 91 -3.83 28.16 13.57
N ARG A 92 -2.59 27.71 13.82
CA ARG A 92 -1.67 28.39 14.75
C ARG A 92 -1.32 29.81 14.28
N GLN A 93 -1.01 29.98 12.99
CA GLN A 93 -0.69 31.29 12.41
C GLN A 93 -1.86 32.27 12.51
N LEU A 94 -3.08 31.81 12.24
CA LEU A 94 -4.30 32.62 12.40
C LEU A 94 -4.52 33.05 13.86
N SER A 95 -4.29 32.14 14.81
CA SER A 95 -4.39 32.47 16.24
C SER A 95 -3.39 33.55 16.67
N ILE A 96 -2.14 33.46 16.19
CA ILE A 96 -1.10 34.46 16.47
C ILE A 96 -1.47 35.83 15.88
N ALA A 97 -1.92 35.86 14.62
CA ALA A 97 -2.36 37.08 13.95
C ALA A 97 -3.55 37.75 14.68
N ALA A 98 -4.50 36.96 15.17
CA ALA A 98 -5.65 37.46 15.92
C ALA A 98 -5.27 38.08 17.28
N HIS A 99 -4.22 37.57 17.95
CA HIS A 99 -3.72 38.12 19.22
C HIS A 99 -2.83 39.36 19.07
N SER A 100 -2.12 39.48 17.94
CA SER A 100 -1.25 40.63 17.66
C SER A 100 -1.99 41.84 17.07
N SER A 101 -3.28 41.69 16.78
CA SER A 101 -4.17 42.76 16.27
C SER A 101 -5.04 43.40 17.38
N ARG A 102 -4.78 43.07 18.66
CA ARG A 102 -5.41 43.64 19.85
C ARG A 102 -4.40 44.49 20.62
#